data_AF-A0A7C1HIB4-F1
#
_entry.id   AF-A0A7C1HIB4-F1
#
_cell.length_a   1.000
_cell.length_b   1.000
_cell.length_c   1.000
_cell.angle_alpha   90.00
_cell.angle_beta   90.00
_cell.angle_gamma   90.00
#
_symmetry.space_group_name_H-M   'P 1'
#
loop_
_entity.id
_entity.type
_entity.pdbx_description
1 polymer ?
#
loop_
_entity_poly.entity_id
_entity_poly.type
_entity_poly.pdbx_seq_one_letter_code
_entity_poly.pdbx_strand_id
1 'polypeptide(L)'
;MERVDLMKSIMRAKHLCDEQICWWPVAIGTGTQQPRTERPDIMASMIRLFAPTHVFCFGEQPQHSLKYYLSCRHDHIPDQTTIISLPAPEEMLPDNQDKKMQTWCIIKDLHL
;
A
#
# COMPACT_ATOMS: atom_id res chain seq x y z
N MET A 1 -3.00 0.80 -16.85
CA MET A 1 -4.02 1.80 -16.47
C MET A 1 -4.97 1.20 -15.45
N GLU A 2 -5.58 0.06 -15.78
CA GLU A 2 -6.55 -0.67 -14.93
C GLU A 2 -6.15 -0.90 -13.46
N ARG A 3 -4.87 -1.18 -13.16
CA ARG A 3 -4.40 -1.39 -11.78
C ARG A 3 -4.59 -0.15 -10.90
N VAL A 4 -4.19 1.02 -11.41
CA VAL A 4 -4.31 2.29 -10.67
C VAL A 4 -5.78 2.66 -10.52
N ASP A 5 -6.60 2.42 -11.56
CA ASP A 5 -8.02 2.69 -11.51
C ASP A 5 -8.75 1.82 -10.48
N LEU A 6 -8.37 0.53 -10.37
CA LEU A 6 -8.87 -0.36 -9.32
C LEU A 6 -8.45 0.13 -7.93
N MET A 7 -7.19 0.49 -7.74
CA MET A 7 -6.73 0.98 -6.43
C MET A 7 -7.46 2.27 -6.04
N LYS A 8 -7.66 3.19 -7.00
CA LYS A 8 -8.44 4.42 -6.80
C LYS A 8 -9.91 4.13 -6.48
N SER A 9 -10.54 3.15 -7.13
CA SER A 9 -11.94 2.81 -6.85
C SER A 9 -12.14 2.26 -5.43
N ILE A 10 -11.19 1.46 -4.95
CA ILE A 10 -11.17 0.96 -3.56
C ILE A 10 -11.08 2.13 -2.57
N MET A 11 -10.21 3.11 -2.81
CA MET A 11 -10.09 4.28 -1.93
C MET A 11 -11.34 5.18 -1.98
N ARG A 12 -11.92 5.37 -3.16
CA ARG A 12 -13.17 6.14 -3.34
C ARG A 12 -14.36 5.47 -2.67
N ALA A 13 -14.39 4.14 -2.57
CA ALA A 13 -15.42 3.42 -1.82
C ALA A 13 -15.38 3.74 -0.31
N LYS A 14 -14.28 4.33 0.18
CA LYS A 14 -14.13 4.88 1.52
C LYS A 14 -14.20 6.40 1.57
N HIS A 15 -14.73 7.03 0.52
CA HIS A 15 -14.90 8.48 0.40
C HIS A 15 -13.59 9.29 0.50
N LEU A 16 -12.43 8.65 0.27
CA LEU A 16 -11.15 9.35 0.20
C LEU A 16 -11.02 10.05 -1.16
N CYS A 17 -10.68 11.34 -1.15
CA CYS A 17 -10.35 12.09 -2.35
C CYS A 17 -8.86 11.97 -2.69
N ASP A 18 -8.50 12.26 -3.96
CA ASP A 18 -7.13 12.09 -4.45
C ASP A 18 -6.13 12.95 -3.65
N GLU A 19 -6.56 14.09 -3.09
CA GLU A 19 -5.76 14.99 -2.24
C GLU A 19 -5.42 14.40 -0.87
N GLN A 20 -6.18 13.42 -0.40
CA GLN A 20 -5.97 12.73 0.88
C GLN A 20 -5.08 11.49 0.75
N ILE A 21 -4.68 11.12 -0.48
CA ILE A 21 -4.01 9.86 -0.77
C ILE A 21 -2.63 10.12 -1.36
N CYS A 22 -1.61 9.53 -0.74
CA CYS A 22 -0.28 9.44 -1.32
C CYS A 22 -0.06 8.05 -1.94
N TRP A 23 0.23 7.99 -3.23
CA TRP A 23 0.59 6.75 -3.92
C TRP A 23 2.11 6.56 -3.92
N TRP A 24 2.58 5.42 -3.41
CA TRP A 24 4.01 5.12 -3.32
C TRP A 24 4.35 3.75 -3.92
N PRO A 25 5.34 3.65 -4.83
CA PRO A 25 5.76 2.37 -5.41
C PRO A 25 6.65 1.59 -4.44
N VAL A 26 6.51 0.26 -4.45
CA VAL A 26 7.33 -0.66 -3.64
C VAL A 26 8.79 -0.73 -4.12
N ALA A 27 8.97 -0.60 -5.44
CA ALA A 27 10.27 -0.63 -6.07
C ALA A 27 10.43 0.56 -7.01
N ILE A 28 11.60 1.19 -6.95
CA ILE A 28 11.97 2.32 -7.81
C ILE A 28 13.02 1.81 -8.80
N GLY A 29 12.83 2.11 -10.08
CA GLY A 29 13.82 1.82 -11.12
C GLY A 29 14.12 3.09 -11.89
N THR A 30 15.39 3.44 -12.02
CA THR A 30 15.84 4.53 -12.89
C THR A 30 16.16 3.96 -14.28
N GLY A 31 15.11 3.72 -15.08
CA GLY A 31 15.23 3.31 -16.48
C GLY A 31 14.76 1.88 -16.79
N THR A 32 14.71 1.55 -18.09
CA THR A 32 14.14 0.30 -18.62
C THR A 32 14.99 -0.94 -18.37
N GLN A 33 16.24 -0.79 -17.93
CA GLN A 33 17.19 -1.91 -17.78
C GLN A 33 17.72 -2.12 -16.36
N GLN A 34 17.39 -1.27 -15.40
CA GLN A 34 17.82 -1.49 -14.03
C GLN A 34 16.85 -2.42 -13.29
N PRO A 35 17.37 -3.37 -12.49
CA PRO A 35 16.53 -4.18 -11.64
C PRO A 35 15.78 -3.27 -10.67
N ARG A 36 14.46 -3.39 -10.71
CA ARG A 36 13.57 -2.71 -9.76
C ARG A 36 14.00 -3.15 -8.37
N THR A 37 14.57 -2.21 -7.61
CA THR A 37 15.07 -2.50 -6.27
C THR A 37 14.08 -1.95 -5.27
N GLU A 38 13.69 -2.77 -4.31
CA GLU A 38 12.86 -2.32 -3.20
C GLU A 38 13.62 -1.32 -2.34
N ARG A 39 12.94 -0.27 -1.92
CA ARG A 39 13.50 0.79 -1.07
C ARG A 39 12.64 0.98 0.18
N PRO A 40 12.61 -0.02 1.09
CA PRO A 40 11.82 0.06 2.30
C PRO A 40 12.31 1.16 3.25
N ASP A 41 13.58 1.57 3.13
CA ASP A 41 14.15 2.74 3.81
C ASP A 41 13.47 4.05 3.41
N ILE A 42 13.22 4.22 2.11
CA ILE A 42 12.51 5.40 1.61
C ILE A 42 11.04 5.31 2.02
N MET A 43 10.40 4.14 1.85
CA MET A 43 9.00 3.94 2.27
C MET A 43 8.79 4.29 3.76
N ALA A 44 9.64 3.77 4.66
CA ALA A 44 9.58 4.07 6.09
C ALA A 44 9.79 5.57 6.37
N SER A 45 10.70 6.22 5.64
CA SER A 45 10.94 7.66 5.76
C SER A 45 9.73 8.48 5.31
N MET A 46 9.04 8.08 4.24
CA MET A 46 7.81 8.74 3.78
C MET A 46 6.66 8.55 4.78
N ILE A 47 6.51 7.36 5.37
CA ILE A 47 5.51 7.11 6.41
C ILE A 47 5.76 8.03 7.61
N ARG A 48 7.02 8.18 8.04
CA ARG A 48 7.35 9.11 9.14
C ARG A 48 7.10 10.57 8.78
N LEU A 49 7.44 10.97 7.55
CA LEU A 49 7.28 12.35 7.10
C LEU A 49 5.81 12.76 7.01
N PHE A 50 4.96 11.91 6.44
CA PHE A 50 3.54 12.20 6.27
C PHE A 50 2.68 11.83 7.47
N ALA A 51 3.20 10.98 8.37
CA ALA A 51 2.49 10.45 9.54
C ALA A 51 1.04 10.02 9.23
N PRO A 52 0.82 9.15 8.22
CA PRO A 52 -0.53 8.77 7.81
C PRO A 52 -1.23 7.98 8.92
N THR A 53 -2.54 8.12 9.05
CA THR A 53 -3.34 7.27 9.95
C THR A 53 -3.40 5.83 9.45
N HIS A 54 -3.37 5.63 8.13
CA HIS A 54 -3.48 4.33 7.49
C HIS A 54 -2.49 4.18 6.33
N VAL A 55 -1.87 3.01 6.21
CA VAL A 55 -1.01 2.62 5.08
C VAL A 55 -1.59 1.36 4.44
N PHE A 56 -2.12 1.49 3.23
CA PHE A 56 -2.65 0.36 2.46
C PHE A 56 -1.54 -0.29 1.64
N CYS A 57 -1.18 -1.52 2.00
CA CYS A 57 -0.21 -2.35 1.29
C CYS A 57 -0.94 -3.30 0.34
N PHE A 58 -0.84 -3.05 -0.96
CA PHE A 58 -1.40 -3.91 -2.00
C PHE A 58 -0.41 -5.03 -2.35
N GLY A 59 -0.74 -6.27 -2.00
CA GLY A 59 0.14 -7.43 -2.10
C GLY A 59 1.04 -7.61 -0.88
N GLU A 60 1.61 -8.81 -0.75
CA GLU A 60 2.43 -9.19 0.41
C GLU A 60 3.79 -8.48 0.45
N GLN A 61 4.38 -8.25 -0.72
CA GLN A 61 5.73 -7.71 -0.89
C GLN A 61 5.94 -6.37 -0.14
N PRO A 62 5.16 -5.29 -0.37
CA PRO A 62 5.32 -4.04 0.37
C PRO A 62 5.30 -4.21 1.89
N GLN A 63 4.40 -5.06 2.39
CA GLN A 63 4.25 -5.26 3.83
C GLN A 63 5.45 -6.02 4.42
N HIS A 64 5.90 -7.09 3.75
CA HIS A 64 7.05 -7.87 4.20
C HIS A 64 8.32 -7.04 4.21
N SER A 65 8.58 -6.28 3.15
CA SER A 65 9.77 -5.43 3.04
C SER A 65 9.79 -4.34 4.11
N LEU A 66 8.63 -3.71 4.37
CA LEU A 66 8.51 -2.72 5.44
C LEU A 66 8.72 -3.34 6.82
N LYS A 67 8.03 -4.45 7.14
CA LYS A 67 8.18 -5.14 8.44
C LYS A 67 9.61 -5.60 8.69
N TYR A 68 10.26 -6.20 7.69
CA TYR A 68 11.64 -6.65 7.77
C TYR A 68 12.60 -5.49 8.00
N TYR A 69 12.41 -4.37 7.29
CA TYR A 69 13.24 -3.19 7.49
C TYR A 69 13.13 -2.62 8.90
N LEU A 70 11.90 -2.46 9.41
CA LEU A 70 11.64 -1.93 10.75
C LEU A 70 12.26 -2.83 11.83
N SER A 71 12.17 -4.15 11.70
CA SER A 71 12.76 -5.09 12.66
C SER A 71 14.29 -5.06 12.66
N CYS A 72 14.93 -4.99 11.49
CA CYS A 72 16.39 -4.94 11.38
C CYS A 72 17.00 -3.63 11.90
N ARG A 73 16.27 -2.51 11.82
CA ARG A 73 16.77 -1.19 12.18
C ARG A 73 16.39 -0.73 13.58
N HIS A 74 15.61 -1.52 14.34
CA HIS A 74 14.98 -1.08 15.59
C HIS A 74 14.24 0.25 15.40
N ASP A 75 13.63 0.41 14.23
CA ASP A 75 12.97 1.64 13.81
C ASP A 75 11.45 1.44 13.95
N HIS A 76 10.72 2.54 14.09
CA HIS A 76 9.29 2.52 14.34
C HIS A 76 8.56 3.44 13.37
N ILE A 77 7.43 2.96 12.85
CA ILE A 77 6.42 3.83 12.26
C ILE A 77 5.68 4.56 13.39
N PRO A 78 5.07 5.73 13.13
CA PRO A 78 4.30 6.43 14.16
C PRO A 78 3.23 5.50 14.79
N ASP A 79 3.08 5.54 16.12
CA ASP A 79 2.21 4.62 16.87
C ASP A 79 0.74 4.66 16.42
N GLN A 80 0.32 5.78 15.85
CA GLN A 80 -1.02 6.02 15.31
C GLN A 80 -1.24 5.50 13.87
N THR A 81 -0.19 5.02 13.20
CA THR A 81 -0.26 4.53 11.82
C THR A 81 -0.64 3.06 11.79
N THR A 82 -1.80 2.75 11.20
CA THR A 82 -2.27 1.38 10.98
C THR A 82 -1.84 0.87 9.61
N ILE A 83 -1.13 -0.25 9.54
CA ILE A 83 -0.80 -0.92 8.27
C ILE A 83 -1.91 -1.92 7.92
N ILE A 84 -2.47 -1.79 6.71
CA ILE A 84 -3.56 -2.62 6.21
C ILE A 84 -3.09 -3.39 4.98
N SER A 85 -3.18 -4.71 5.03
CA SER A 85 -2.84 -5.59 3.91
C SER A 85 -4.05 -5.81 3.02
N LEU A 86 -3.89 -5.61 1.72
CA LEU A 86 -4.89 -5.90 0.71
C LEU A 86 -4.31 -6.85 -0.35
N PRO A 87 -5.14 -7.67 -1.02
CA PRO A 87 -4.73 -8.38 -2.22
C PRO A 87 -4.05 -7.47 -3.25
N ALA A 88 -3.12 -8.03 -4.02
CA ALA A 88 -2.47 -7.30 -5.10
C ALA A 88 -3.48 -7.02 -6.25
N PRO A 89 -3.36 -5.91 -6.99
CA PRO A 89 -4.24 -5.62 -8.14
C PRO A 89 -4.24 -6.74 -9.17
N GLU A 90 -3.12 -7.42 -9.35
CA GLU A 90 -2.94 -8.57 -10.24
C GLU A 90 -3.77 -9.79 -9.81
N GLU A 91 -4.10 -9.93 -8.53
CA GLU A 91 -4.97 -10.99 -8.03
C GLU A 91 -6.45 -10.67 -8.23
N MET A 92 -6.81 -9.39 -8.30
CA MET A 92 -8.18 -8.90 -8.43
C MET A 92 -8.62 -8.71 -9.88
N LEU A 93 -7.68 -8.46 -10.79
CA LEU A 93 -7.95 -8.20 -12.21
C LEU A 93 -7.84 -9.48 -13.06
N PRO A 94 -8.58 -9.57 -14.18
CA PRO A 94 -9.58 -8.59 -14.64
C PRO A 94 -10.88 -8.59 -13.81
N ASP A 95 -11.38 -9.75 -13.37
CA ASP A 95 -12.52 -9.84 -12.47
C ASP A 95 -12.48 -11.06 -11.55
N ASN A 96 -11.61 -11.03 -10.55
CA ASN A 96 -11.61 -12.03 -9.48
C ASN A 96 -12.50 -11.54 -8.33
N GLN A 97 -13.76 -12.00 -8.33
CA GLN A 97 -14.76 -11.57 -7.34
C GLN A 97 -14.38 -11.96 -5.91
N ASP A 98 -13.75 -13.11 -5.70
CA ASP A 98 -13.33 -13.58 -4.38
C ASP A 98 -12.30 -12.62 -3.77
N LYS A 99 -11.30 -12.21 -4.55
CA LYS A 99 -10.27 -11.27 -4.11
C LYS A 99 -10.81 -9.85 -3.91
N LYS A 100 -11.76 -9.41 -4.74
CA LYS A 100 -12.45 -8.13 -4.56
C LYS A 100 -13.33 -8.15 -3.29
N MET A 101 -14.05 -9.24 -3.03
CA MET A 101 -14.86 -9.42 -1.82
C MET A 101 -13.98 -9.45 -0.56
N GLN A 102 -12.84 -10.16 -0.63
CA GLN A 102 -11.86 -10.16 0.45
C GLN A 102 -11.37 -8.74 0.76
N THR A 103 -11.01 -7.98 -0.28
CA THR A 103 -10.60 -6.57 -0.15
C THR A 103 -11.69 -5.74 0.53
N TRP A 104 -12.94 -5.86 0.07
CA TRP A 104 -14.08 -5.14 0.65
C TRP A 104 -14.30 -5.48 2.12
N CYS A 105 -14.27 -6.77 2.47
CA CYS A 105 -14.40 -7.22 3.86
C CYS A 105 -13.33 -6.65 4.78
N ILE A 106 -12.11 -6.39 4.29
CA ILE A 106 -11.04 -5.76 5.06
C ILE A 106 -11.31 -4.26 5.28
N ILE A 107 -11.83 -3.56 4.27
CA ILE A 107 -11.92 -2.09 4.31
C ILE A 107 -13.27 -1.53 4.78
N LYS A 108 -14.35 -2.31 4.69
CA LYS A 108 -15.72 -1.82 4.92
C LYS A 108 -15.91 -1.18 6.30
N ASP A 109 -15.31 -1.78 7.34
CA ASP A 109 -15.49 -1.36 8.74
C ASP A 109 -14.40 -0.38 9.22
N LEU A 110 -13.49 0.03 8.34
CA LEU A 110 -12.47 1.04 8.69
C LEU A 110 -13.10 2.43 8.85
N HIS A 111 -12.73 3.13 9.91
CA HIS A 111 -13.03 4.53 10.11
C HIS A 111 -11.84 5.37 9.60
N LEU A 112 -12.00 5.96 8.42
CA LEU A 112 -10.97 6.74 7.71
C LEU A 112 -11.30 8.23 7.69
#